data_AF-A0A374WG52-F1
#
_entry.id   AF-A0A374WG52-F1
#
_cell.length_a   1.000
_cell.length_b   1.000
_cell.length_c   1.000
_cell.angle_alpha   90.00
_cell.angle_beta   90.00
_cell.angle_gamma   90.00
#
_symmetry.space_group_name_H-M   'P 1'
#
loop_
_entity.id
_entity.type
_entity.pdbx_description
1 polymer ?
#
loop_
_entity_poly.entity_id
_entity_poly.type
_entity_poly.pdbx_seq_one_letter_code
_entity_poly.pdbx_strand_id
1 'polypeptide(L)' 'MAEEHKYDHDSVQELLTWAKETLKNKSYPSGRYQVNQSTVILDCGKYLESMIAVISRNWENPTFHPTIGQLREFRKKEKR' A
#
# COMPACT_ATOMS: atom_id res chain seq x y z
N MET A 1 -2.77 24.39 -10.97
CA MET A 1 -2.17 23.06 -10.80
C MET A 1 -3.01 22.34 -9.77
N ALA A 2 -3.98 21.53 -10.22
CA ALA A 2 -4.98 20.92 -9.36
C ALA A 2 -4.67 19.42 -9.23
N GLU A 3 -3.86 19.06 -8.25
CA GLU A 3 -3.64 17.67 -7.81
C GLU A 3 -3.88 17.51 -6.31
N GLU A 4 -4.56 18.48 -5.70
CA GLU A 4 -5.00 18.42 -4.31
C GLU A 4 -6.30 17.57 -4.31
N HIS A 5 -6.43 16.57 -3.43
CA HIS A 5 -7.55 15.57 -3.36
C HIS A 5 -7.37 14.21 -4.08
N LYS A 6 -6.16 13.64 -4.19
CA LYS A 6 -5.99 12.19 -4.51
C LYS A 6 -5.72 11.31 -3.28
N TYR A 7 -5.33 11.93 -2.18
CA TYR A 7 -4.84 11.30 -0.95
C TYR A 7 -5.62 11.82 0.26
N ASP A 8 -6.93 12.02 0.12
CA ASP A 8 -7.81 12.40 1.23
C ASP A 8 -7.65 11.43 2.40
N HIS A 9 -7.73 11.97 3.61
CA HIS A 9 -7.54 11.23 4.86
C HIS A 9 -8.34 9.91 4.87
N ASP A 10 -9.60 9.97 4.45
CA ASP A 10 -10.50 8.82 4.37
C ASP A 10 -9.93 7.70 3.48
N SER A 11 -9.54 8.04 2.25
CA SER A 11 -8.96 7.06 1.31
C SER A 11 -7.63 6.46 1.80
N VAL A 12 -6.82 7.23 2.54
CA VAL A 12 -5.58 6.72 3.12
C VAL A 12 -5.87 5.80 4.30
N GLN A 13 -6.83 6.16 5.17
CA GLN A 13 -7.24 5.33 6.30
C GLN A 13 -7.88 4.01 5.84
N GLU A 14 -8.72 4.03 4.81
CA GLU A 14 -9.28 2.80 4.22
C GLU A 14 -8.18 1.87 3.70
N LEU A 15 -7.18 2.44 3.03
CA LEU A 15 -6.03 1.67 2.52
C LEU A 15 -5.19 1.07 3.64
N LEU A 16 -4.91 1.85 4.69
CA LEU A 16 -4.18 1.39 5.87
C LEU A 16 -4.96 0.31 6.64
N THR A 17 -6.28 0.48 6.79
CA THR A 17 -7.16 -0.49 7.43
C THR A 17 -7.10 -1.82 6.69
N TRP A 18 -7.29 -1.79 5.37
CA TRP A 18 -7.16 -2.98 4.54
C TRP A 18 -5.78 -3.63 4.68
N ALA A 19 -4.68 -2.86 4.61
CA ALA A 19 -3.33 -3.41 4.72
C ALA A 19 -3.09 -4.09 6.09
N LYS A 20 -3.58 -3.48 7.18
CA LYS A 20 -3.51 -4.04 8.53
C LYS A 20 -4.32 -5.33 8.65
N GLU A 21 -5.52 -5.38 8.09
CA GLU A 21 -6.35 -6.58 8.08
C GLU A 21 -5.75 -7.70 7.24
N THR A 22 -5.28 -7.41 6.03
CA THR A 22 -4.59 -8.39 5.17
C THR A 22 -3.35 -8.96 5.86
N LEU A 23 -2.56 -8.10 6.53
CA LEU A 23 -1.39 -8.54 7.30
C LEU A 23 -1.80 -9.43 8.49
N LYS A 24 -2.82 -9.02 9.27
CA LYS A 24 -3.31 -9.76 10.43
C LYS A 24 -3.89 -11.13 10.05
N ASN A 25 -4.69 -11.17 8.99
CA ASN A 25 -5.33 -12.37 8.49
C ASN A 25 -4.39 -13.24 7.65
N LYS A 26 -3.17 -12.75 7.37
CA LYS A 26 -2.20 -13.37 6.46
C LYS A 26 -2.81 -13.71 5.10
N SER A 27 -3.75 -12.89 4.64
CA SER A 27 -4.48 -13.08 3.38
C SER A 27 -3.72 -12.56 2.16
N TYR A 28 -2.43 -12.27 2.33
CA TYR A 28 -1.54 -11.86 1.25
C TYR A 28 -0.92 -13.08 0.54
N PRO A 29 -0.56 -12.94 -0.74
CA PRO A 29 0.11 -14.00 -1.49
C PRO A 29 1.43 -14.38 -0.83
N SER A 30 1.66 -15.70 -0.70
CA SER A 30 2.89 -16.26 -0.14
C SER A 30 3.97 -16.37 -1.21
N GLY A 31 5.20 -15.96 -0.90
CA GLY A 31 6.35 -16.02 -1.80
C GLY A 31 6.49 -14.79 -2.71
N ARG A 32 7.21 -14.96 -3.83
CA ARG A 32 7.47 -13.86 -4.78
C ARG A 32 6.17 -13.42 -5.45
N TYR A 33 5.79 -12.17 -5.23
CA TYR A 33 4.61 -11.56 -5.82
C TYR A 33 5.00 -10.44 -6.77
N GLN A 34 4.69 -10.63 -8.05
CA GLN A 34 4.95 -9.62 -9.08
C GLN A 34 3.76 -8.66 -9.19
N VAL A 35 3.95 -7.43 -8.71
CA VAL A 35 2.93 -6.38 -8.75
C VAL A 35 2.78 -5.84 -10.15
N ASN A 36 3.90 -5.53 -10.80
CA ASN A 36 3.98 -5.06 -12.18
C ASN A 36 5.27 -5.58 -12.85
N GLN A 37 5.54 -5.19 -14.10
CA GLN A 37 6.72 -5.68 -14.84
C GLN A 37 8.06 -5.32 -14.17
N SER A 38 8.10 -4.29 -13.34
CA SER A 38 9.32 -3.76 -12.72
C SER A 38 9.41 -4.01 -11.19
N THR A 39 8.32 -4.43 -10.56
CA THR A 39 8.22 -4.57 -9.10
C THR A 39 7.84 -6.00 -8.71
N VAL A 40 8.78 -6.67 -8.05
CA VAL A 40 8.58 -7.96 -7.39
C VAL A 40 8.73 -7.78 -5.89
N ILE A 41 7.71 -8.18 -5.15
CA ILE A 41 7.73 -8.25 -3.69
C ILE A 41 8.16 -9.65 -3.31
N LEU A 42 9.26 -9.77 -2.56
CA LEU A 42 9.78 -11.06 -2.11
C LEU A 42 9.06 -11.57 -0.87
N ASP A 43 8.64 -10.66 0.01
CA ASP A 43 7.93 -10.95 1.24
C ASP A 43 6.80 -9.94 1.42
N CYS A 44 5.57 -10.38 1.11
CA CYS A 44 4.37 -9.54 1.18
C CYS A 44 4.04 -9.11 2.61
N GLY A 45 4.38 -9.92 3.62
CA GLY A 45 4.18 -9.57 5.02
C GLY A 45 5.05 -8.39 5.42
N LYS A 46 6.36 -8.48 5.15
CA LYS A 46 7.31 -7.39 5.42
C LYS A 46 7.04 -6.15 4.59
N TYR A 47 6.61 -6.31 3.34
CA TYR A 47 6.18 -5.21 2.51
C TYR A 47 4.98 -4.47 3.11
N LEU A 48 3.93 -5.19 3.51
CA LEU A 48 2.74 -4.59 4.13
C LEU A 48 3.09 -3.91 5.46
N GLU A 49 3.88 -4.55 6.34
CA GLU A 49 4.38 -3.94 7.58
C GLU A 49 5.07 -2.59 7.32
N SER A 50 5.98 -2.57 6.33
CA SER A 50 6.75 -1.38 5.97
C SER A 50 5.87 -0.28 5.39
N MET A 51 4.97 -0.61 4.46
CA MET A 51 4.03 0.34 3.86
C MET A 51 3.12 0.97 4.91
N ILE A 52 2.57 0.16 5.82
CA ILE A 52 1.71 0.66 6.93
C ILE A 52 2.48 1.65 7.79
N ALA A 53 3.71 1.32 8.18
CA ALA A 53 4.53 2.18 9.04
C ALA A 53 4.88 3.51 8.38
N VAL A 54 5.27 3.49 7.10
CA VAL A 54 5.64 4.70 6.35
C VAL A 54 4.41 5.58 6.10
N ILE A 55 3.32 5.01 5.59
CA ILE A 55 2.12 5.78 5.26
C ILE A 55 1.46 6.32 6.52
N SER A 56 1.33 5.52 7.58
CA SER A 56 0.68 5.97 8.82
C SER A 56 1.35 7.18 9.48
N ARG A 57 2.64 7.42 9.22
CA ARG A 57 3.42 8.52 9.82
C ARG A 57 3.68 9.67 8.86
N ASN A 58 3.64 9.44 7.55
CA ASN A 58 4.12 10.39 6.56
C ASN A 58 3.09 10.71 5.46
N TRP A 59 1.86 10.19 5.52
CA TRP A 59 0.86 10.36 4.46
C TRP A 59 0.50 11.83 4.15
N GLU A 60 0.64 12.73 5.14
CA GLU A 60 0.42 14.17 4.95
C GLU A 60 1.54 14.83 4.12
N ASN A 61 2.71 14.18 4.02
CA ASN A 61 3.83 14.70 3.26
C ASN A 61 3.77 14.19 1.80
N PRO A 62 3.66 15.10 0.81
CA PRO A 62 3.51 14.74 -0.59
C PRO A 62 4.68 13.93 -1.16
N THR A 63 5.87 14.01 -0.55
CA THR A 63 7.04 13.20 -0.91
C THR A 63 6.76 11.70 -0.78
N PHE A 64 5.83 11.29 0.09
CA PHE A 64 5.48 9.90 0.36
C PHE A 64 4.21 9.44 -0.38
N HIS A 65 3.58 10.31 -1.17
CA HIS A 65 2.48 9.93 -2.06
C HIS A 65 2.79 8.75 -3.00
N PRO A 66 4.02 8.63 -3.57
CA PRO A 66 4.39 7.45 -4.36
C PRO A 66 4.23 6.14 -3.59
N THR A 67 4.57 6.11 -2.30
CA THR A 67 4.41 4.95 -1.41
C THR A 67 2.94 4.55 -1.26
N ILE A 68 2.05 5.53 -1.14
CA ILE A 68 0.60 5.29 -1.11
C ILE A 68 0.13 4.70 -2.44
N GLY A 69 0.64 5.21 -3.56
CA GLY A 69 0.40 4.68 -4.91
C GLY A 69 0.81 3.21 -5.04
N GLN A 70 2.01 2.85 -4.58
CA GLN A 70 2.51 1.47 -4.61
C GLN A 70 1.63 0.51 -3.81
N LEU A 71 1.18 0.91 -2.61
CA LEU A 71 0.27 0.09 -1.81
C LEU A 71 -1.10 -0.06 -2.50
N ARG A 72 -1.61 0.98 -3.16
CA ARG A 72 -2.85 0.91 -3.96
C ARG A 72 -2.72 -0.03 -5.14
N GLU A 73 -1.59 -0.02 -5.86
CA GLU A 73 -1.34 -0.96 -6.97
C GLU A 73 -1.29 -2.40 -6.48
N PHE A 74 -0.59 -2.64 -5.37
CA PHE A 74 -0.55 -3.96 -4.73
C PHE A 74 -1.97 -4.47 -4.41
N ARG A 75 -2.79 -3.65 -3.75
CA ARG A 75 -4.21 -3.98 -3.46
C ARG A 75 -5.03 -4.27 -4.72
N LYS A 76 -4.85 -3.47 -5.77
CA LYS A 76 -5.58 -3.65 -7.04
C LYS A 76 -5.21 -4.97 -7.71
N LYS A 77 -3.93 -5.37 -7.66
CA LYS A 77 -3.45 -6.62 -8.23
C LYS A 77 -3.91 -7.83 -7.41
N GLU A 78 -3.99 -7.72 -6.08
CA GLU A 78 -4.49 -8.79 -5.22
C GLU A 78 -5.96 -9.12 -5.52
N LYS A 79 -6.78 -8.10 -5.80
CA LYS A 79 -8.20 -8.26 -6.13
C LYS A 79 -8.48 -8.71 -7.57
N ARG A 80 -7.47 -8.98 -8.38
CA ARG A 80 -7.59 -9.20 -9.83
C ARG A 80 -7.15 -10.59 -10.23
#